data_AF-A0A847VA29-F1
#
_entry.id   AF-A0A847VA29-F1
#
_cell.length_a   1.000
_cell.length_b   1.000
_cell.length_c   1.000
_cell.angle_alpha   90.00
_cell.angle_beta   90.00
_cell.angle_gamma   90.00
#
_symmetry.space_group_name_H-M   'P 1'
#
loop_
_entity.id
_entity.type
_entity.pdbx_description
1 polymer ?
#
loop_
_entity_poly.entity_id
_entity_poly.type
_entity_poly.pdbx_seq_one_letter_code
_entity_poly.pdbx_strand_id
1 'polypeptide(L)'
;MANEGGYDKEVSLSVVSLPGITVYFEPLTVRPVPAYGSTAHIILDSEVSMGSHRVEFIGTGQDGKQHTASVNIQIAPKGGEYSNISNSTIPGGDPGTFEAMRTLDISDYYFPSGWMGDHGDIAYEPVSNAVPPHGEEKSAIEIRYSAKKSNGAGWAGIYWQFPDSNWGDYPLGYDLTGFTRLTVWARGQKGGERAEFKIGGITGEFPDSLQPVQSTGMQTLSTEWQQYTIDLAGRDLSHTIGGFVWVSSRNENPNGSVIYLSEIHLEK
;
A
#
# COMPACT_ATOMS: atom_id res chain seq x y z
N MET A 1 6.03 -33.88 -18.48
CA MET A 1 7.32 -33.94 -17.77
C MET A 1 7.14 -33.17 -16.48
N ALA A 2 7.18 -33.85 -15.34
CA ALA A 2 7.08 -33.21 -14.02
C ALA A 2 8.36 -32.40 -13.79
N ASN A 3 8.25 -31.18 -13.28
CA ASN A 3 9.39 -30.33 -12.97
C ASN A 3 10.28 -31.05 -11.95
N GLU A 4 11.48 -31.48 -12.38
CA GLU A 4 12.57 -31.84 -11.49
C GLU A 4 12.91 -30.58 -10.67
N GLY A 5 12.52 -30.57 -9.39
CA GLY A 5 12.64 -29.42 -8.48
C GLY A 5 11.41 -29.13 -7.61
N GLY A 6 10.30 -29.83 -7.81
CA GLY A 6 9.10 -29.70 -6.97
C GLY A 6 9.29 -30.25 -5.55
N TYR A 7 8.67 -29.61 -4.56
CA TYR A 7 8.62 -30.09 -3.18
C TYR A 7 7.73 -31.34 -3.10
N ASP A 8 8.30 -32.49 -2.69
CA ASP A 8 7.66 -33.82 -2.80
C ASP A 8 7.05 -34.33 -1.48
N LYS A 9 7.15 -33.55 -0.39
CA LYS A 9 6.62 -33.92 0.92
C LYS A 9 5.25 -33.31 1.14
N GLU A 10 4.47 -33.95 2.01
CA GLU A 10 3.22 -33.38 2.50
C GLU A 10 3.51 -32.07 3.23
N VAL A 11 2.70 -31.06 2.97
CA VAL A 11 2.76 -29.74 3.61
C VAL A 11 1.52 -29.56 4.47
N SER A 12 1.71 -29.20 5.73
CA SER A 12 0.65 -28.73 6.63
C SER A 12 0.62 -27.20 6.63
N LEU A 13 -0.57 -26.62 6.49
CA LEU A 13 -0.77 -25.18 6.48
C LEU A 13 -1.20 -24.69 7.86
N SER A 14 -0.69 -23.54 8.27
CA SER A 14 -1.03 -22.89 9.53
C SER A 14 -0.96 -21.37 9.39
N VAL A 15 -1.51 -20.67 10.38
CA VAL A 15 -1.59 -19.21 10.41
C VAL A 15 -1.15 -18.71 11.78
N VAL A 16 -0.52 -17.55 11.84
CA VAL A 16 -0.31 -16.84 13.11
C VAL A 16 -1.66 -16.24 13.53
N SER A 17 -2.17 -16.62 14.70
CA SER A 17 -3.44 -16.14 15.23
C SER A 17 -3.42 -14.62 15.45
N LEU A 18 -4.41 -13.92 14.91
CA LEU A 18 -4.64 -12.50 15.15
C LEU A 18 -6.03 -12.33 15.80
N PRO A 19 -6.19 -11.42 16.77
CA PRO A 19 -7.50 -11.12 17.35
C PRO A 19 -8.53 -10.74 16.28
N GLY A 20 -9.69 -11.39 16.33
CA GLY A 20 -10.81 -11.15 15.42
C GLY A 20 -10.66 -11.63 13.97
N ILE A 21 -9.52 -12.24 13.62
CA ILE A 21 -9.27 -12.81 12.30
C ILE A 21 -9.06 -14.31 12.43
N THR A 22 -10.05 -15.07 12.00
CA THR A 22 -9.96 -16.52 11.92
C THR A 22 -9.60 -16.93 10.51
N VAL A 23 -8.53 -17.72 10.37
CA VAL A 23 -8.16 -18.33 9.08
C VAL A 23 -8.10 -19.84 9.21
N TYR A 24 -8.71 -20.53 8.25
CA TYR A 24 -8.57 -21.97 8.11
C TYR A 24 -8.32 -22.35 6.64
N PHE A 25 -7.79 -23.56 6.43
CA PHE A 25 -7.36 -24.04 5.12
C PHE A 25 -8.14 -25.29 4.70
N GLU A 26 -8.56 -25.34 3.44
CA GLU A 26 -9.25 -26.49 2.85
C GLU A 26 -8.60 -26.92 1.52
N PRO A 27 -7.92 -28.10 1.47
CA PRO A 27 -7.56 -28.96 2.59
C PRO A 27 -6.42 -28.38 3.45
N LEU A 28 -6.37 -28.72 4.74
CA LEU A 28 -5.32 -28.29 5.67
C LEU A 28 -3.93 -28.84 5.31
N THR A 29 -3.89 -30.01 4.69
CA THR A 29 -2.68 -30.65 4.20
C THR A 29 -2.75 -30.86 2.70
N VAL A 30 -1.64 -30.61 2.01
CA VAL A 30 -1.51 -30.84 0.56
C VAL A 30 -0.32 -31.74 0.28
N ARG A 31 -0.49 -32.71 -0.63
CA ARG A 31 0.59 -33.56 -1.16
C ARG A 31 0.90 -33.16 -2.59
N PRO A 32 2.04 -32.53 -2.91
CA PRO A 32 2.24 -31.91 -4.23
C PRO A 32 2.54 -32.95 -5.36
N VAL A 33 1.52 -33.58 -5.97
CA VAL A 33 1.67 -34.46 -7.17
C VAL A 33 0.41 -34.50 -8.10
N PRO A 34 0.29 -33.78 -9.23
CA PRO A 34 1.24 -32.91 -9.90
C PRO A 34 0.90 -31.40 -9.81
N ALA A 35 -0.27 -31.04 -9.26
CA ALA A 35 -0.64 -29.68 -8.86
C ALA A 35 -1.80 -29.81 -7.86
N TYR A 36 -1.57 -29.40 -6.62
CA TYR A 36 -2.61 -29.32 -5.60
C TYR A 36 -2.53 -27.96 -4.92
N GLY A 37 -3.70 -27.37 -4.68
CA GLY A 37 -3.85 -26.12 -3.94
C GLY A 37 -4.65 -26.36 -2.67
N SER A 38 -4.56 -25.39 -1.77
CA SER A 38 -5.48 -25.24 -0.64
C SER A 38 -6.11 -23.87 -0.71
N THR A 39 -7.35 -23.75 -0.25
CA THR A 39 -8.06 -22.48 -0.14
C THR A 39 -7.96 -21.98 1.30
N ALA A 40 -7.45 -20.76 1.48
CA ALA A 40 -7.53 -20.07 2.76
C ALA A 40 -8.88 -19.36 2.88
N HIS A 41 -9.64 -19.70 3.91
CA HIS A 41 -10.88 -19.03 4.27
C HIS A 41 -10.59 -18.06 5.40
N ILE A 42 -10.86 -16.78 5.16
CA ILE A 42 -10.62 -15.70 6.11
C ILE A 42 -11.98 -15.22 6.61
N ILE A 43 -12.20 -15.33 7.92
CA ILE A 43 -13.39 -14.86 8.61
C ILE A 43 -12.98 -13.73 9.54
N LEU A 44 -13.73 -12.65 9.43
CA LEU A 44 -13.59 -11.46 10.25
C LEU A 44 -14.76 -11.44 11.22
N ASP A 45 -14.48 -11.40 12.52
CA ASP A 45 -15.52 -11.23 13.53
C ASP A 45 -15.56 -9.79 14.07
N SER A 46 -16.44 -9.53 15.04
CA SER A 46 -16.64 -8.19 15.60
C SER A 46 -15.46 -7.65 16.41
N GLU A 47 -14.48 -8.49 16.75
CA GLU A 47 -13.29 -8.09 17.51
C GLU A 47 -12.14 -7.62 16.62
N VAL A 48 -12.25 -7.78 15.29
CA VAL A 48 -11.19 -7.29 14.38
C VAL A 48 -11.12 -5.77 14.43
N SER A 49 -9.95 -5.23 14.74
CA SER A 49 -9.75 -3.78 14.72
C SER A 49 -9.74 -3.26 13.28
N MET A 50 -10.14 -2.00 13.08
CA MET A 50 -9.95 -1.34 11.79
C MET A 50 -8.45 -1.20 11.49
N GLY A 51 -8.10 -1.12 10.20
CA GLY A 51 -6.71 -0.99 9.75
C GLY A 51 -6.16 -2.21 9.01
N SER A 52 -4.84 -2.17 8.78
CA SER A 52 -4.08 -3.21 8.10
C SER A 52 -3.72 -4.35 9.04
N HIS A 53 -4.06 -5.58 8.65
CA HIS A 53 -3.70 -6.79 9.37
C HIS A 53 -2.91 -7.72 8.47
N ARG A 54 -1.63 -7.91 8.78
CA ARG A 54 -0.79 -8.85 8.07
C ARG A 54 -1.01 -10.26 8.58
N VAL A 55 -1.66 -11.09 7.76
CA VAL A 55 -1.84 -12.51 8.03
C VAL A 55 -0.70 -13.30 7.42
N GLU A 56 0.02 -14.05 8.25
CA GLU A 56 1.12 -14.89 7.82
C GLU A 56 0.67 -16.35 7.71
N PHE A 57 0.76 -16.89 6.49
CA PHE A 57 0.54 -18.31 6.19
C PHE A 57 1.86 -19.06 6.23
N ILE A 58 1.91 -20.13 6.99
CA ILE A 58 3.10 -20.97 7.17
C ILE A 58 2.80 -22.35 6.61
N GLY A 59 3.52 -22.73 5.55
CA GLY A 59 3.57 -24.10 5.07
C GLY A 59 4.71 -24.85 5.74
N THR A 60 4.39 -25.86 6.56
CA THR A 60 5.36 -26.74 7.19
C THR A 60 5.37 -28.09 6.50
N GLY A 61 6.49 -28.40 5.88
CA GLY A 61 6.76 -29.69 5.28
C GLY A 61 6.92 -30.82 6.30
N GLN A 62 6.65 -32.07 5.90
CA GLN A 62 6.92 -33.24 6.73
C GLN A 62 8.41 -33.35 7.13
N ASP A 63 9.31 -32.77 6.34
CA ASP A 63 10.75 -32.70 6.64
C ASP A 63 11.13 -31.55 7.61
N GLY A 64 10.13 -30.80 8.11
CA GLY A 64 10.31 -29.68 9.03
C GLY A 64 10.66 -28.35 8.37
N LYS A 65 10.82 -28.28 7.04
CA LYS A 65 11.06 -27.01 6.34
C LYS A 65 9.82 -26.15 6.34
N GLN A 66 10.00 -24.85 6.56
CA GLN A 66 8.93 -23.86 6.57
C GLN A 66 9.10 -22.84 5.45
N HIS A 67 7.98 -22.44 4.85
CA HIS A 67 7.89 -21.30 3.97
C HIS A 67 6.72 -20.41 4.39
N THR A 68 6.94 -19.09 4.39
CA THR A 68 5.96 -18.09 4.81
C THR A 68 5.51 -17.23 3.64
N ALA A 69 4.20 -17.17 3.43
CA ALA A 69 3.53 -16.18 2.60
C ALA A 69 2.72 -15.23 3.50
N SER A 70 2.49 -14.00 3.06
CA SER A 70 1.72 -13.03 3.84
C SER A 70 0.63 -12.43 2.96
N VAL A 71 -0.54 -12.17 3.56
CA VAL A 71 -1.63 -11.41 2.96
C VAL A 71 -1.99 -10.27 3.90
N ASN A 72 -2.04 -9.05 3.38
CA ASN A 72 -2.55 -7.92 4.13
C ASN A 72 -4.07 -7.84 3.97
N ILE A 73 -4.79 -7.93 5.09
CA ILE A 73 -6.24 -7.73 5.17
C ILE A 73 -6.48 -6.31 5.65
N GLN A 74 -7.19 -5.53 4.84
CA GLN A 74 -7.60 -4.18 5.21
C GLN A 74 -9.04 -4.18 5.72
N ILE A 75 -9.25 -3.71 6.95
CA ILE A 75 -10.56 -3.60 7.58
C ILE A 75 -10.98 -2.13 7.63
N ALA A 76 -12.08 -1.82 6.95
CA ALA A 76 -12.69 -0.50 6.91
C ALA A 76 -14.21 -0.56 7.21
N PRO A 77 -14.82 0.50 7.76
CA PRO A 77 -16.26 0.54 8.00
C PRO A 77 -17.06 0.47 6.69
N LYS A 78 -18.20 -0.25 6.74
CA LYS A 78 -19.08 -0.40 5.58
C LYS A 78 -19.92 0.87 5.38
N GLY A 79 -19.51 1.72 4.44
CA GLY A 79 -20.33 2.76 3.81
C GLY A 79 -21.07 3.73 4.74
N GLY A 80 -20.39 4.80 5.15
CA GLY A 80 -21.03 6.05 5.63
C GLY A 80 -21.13 6.21 7.15
N GLU A 81 -20.69 7.40 7.60
CA GLU A 81 -20.69 7.95 8.96
C GLU A 81 -19.78 7.25 9.98
N TYR A 82 -18.55 7.76 10.06
CA TYR A 82 -17.61 7.57 11.16
C TYR A 82 -18.20 8.14 12.45
N SER A 83 -19.06 7.37 13.12
CA SER A 83 -19.50 7.69 14.48
C SER A 83 -18.37 7.36 15.44
N ASN A 84 -17.61 8.40 15.80
CA ASN A 84 -16.70 8.49 16.95
C ASN A 84 -15.90 7.22 17.26
N ILE A 85 -14.93 6.91 16.40
CA ILE A 85 -13.83 5.99 16.73
C ILE A 85 -12.95 6.68 17.77
N SER A 86 -13.38 6.65 19.02
CA SER A 86 -12.63 7.22 20.15
C SER A 86 -11.75 6.20 20.85
N ASN A 87 -11.73 4.92 20.43
CA ASN A 87 -10.96 3.90 21.14
C ASN A 87 -10.58 2.62 20.36
N SER A 88 -10.66 2.56 19.02
CA SER A 88 -9.95 1.49 18.31
C SER A 88 -8.50 1.93 18.16
N THR A 89 -7.56 1.17 18.71
CA THR A 89 -6.12 1.34 18.49
C THR A 89 -5.86 1.48 17.00
N ILE A 90 -5.65 2.73 16.58
CA ILE A 90 -5.10 3.08 15.27
C ILE A 90 -3.81 2.25 15.14
N PRO A 91 -3.52 1.62 13.99
CA PRO A 91 -2.18 1.09 13.74
C PRO A 91 -1.16 2.23 13.95
N GLY A 92 -0.46 2.25 15.08
CA GLY A 92 0.41 3.36 15.47
C GLY A 92 -0.21 4.52 16.27
N GLY A 93 -1.40 4.35 16.84
CA GLY A 93 -2.14 5.39 17.58
C GLY A 93 -1.63 5.80 18.95
N ASP A 94 -0.65 5.09 19.50
CA ASP A 94 0.08 5.57 20.67
C ASP A 94 1.18 6.51 20.16
N PRO A 95 1.29 7.78 20.63
CA PRO A 95 2.35 8.71 20.23
C PRO A 95 3.76 8.09 20.18
N GLY A 96 4.05 7.11 21.05
CA GLY A 96 5.34 6.41 21.07
C GLY A 96 5.60 5.47 19.88
N THR A 97 4.58 5.11 19.09
CA THR A 97 4.70 4.09 18.03
C THR A 97 5.60 4.57 16.90
N PHE A 98 5.41 5.80 16.43
CA PHE A 98 6.21 6.37 15.35
C PHE A 98 7.51 6.99 15.85
N GLU A 99 7.60 7.42 17.11
CA GLU A 99 8.82 7.96 17.71
C GLU A 99 10.00 6.96 17.66
N ALA A 100 9.74 5.67 17.88
CA ALA A 100 10.76 4.63 17.85
C ALA A 100 11.11 4.14 16.42
N MET A 101 10.20 4.34 15.45
CA MET A 101 10.41 3.89 14.07
C MET A 101 11.46 4.74 13.36
N ARG A 102 12.34 4.09 12.61
CA ARG A 102 13.31 4.75 11.71
C ARG A 102 12.80 4.87 10.29
N THR A 103 12.00 3.90 9.88
CA THR A 103 11.37 3.79 8.57
C THR A 103 9.93 3.38 8.78
N LEU A 104 9.01 4.03 8.09
CA LEU A 104 7.59 3.68 8.03
C LEU A 104 7.22 3.40 6.58
N ASP A 105 6.66 2.23 6.30
CA ASP A 105 6.09 1.91 4.98
C ASP A 105 4.68 2.48 4.88
N ILE A 106 4.46 3.39 3.95
CA ILE A 106 3.16 4.03 3.72
C ILE A 106 2.07 3.00 3.45
N SER A 107 2.41 1.89 2.78
CA SER A 107 1.46 0.84 2.39
C SER A 107 0.90 0.06 3.59
N ASP A 108 1.57 0.11 4.74
CA ASP A 108 1.12 -0.52 5.98
C ASP A 108 0.14 0.36 6.78
N TYR A 109 0.19 1.69 6.60
CA TYR A 109 -0.52 2.65 7.46
C TYR A 109 -1.57 3.50 6.72
N TYR A 110 -1.49 3.63 5.39
CA TYR A 110 -2.36 4.47 4.57
C TYR A 110 -3.08 3.68 3.46
N PHE A 111 -4.26 4.18 3.05
CA PHE A 111 -5.13 3.55 2.05
C PHE A 111 -5.08 4.29 0.71
N PRO A 112 -4.89 3.62 -0.44
CA PRO A 112 -4.99 4.23 -1.78
C PRO A 112 -6.46 4.57 -2.13
N SER A 113 -7.03 5.53 -1.41
CA SER A 113 -8.47 5.83 -1.40
C SER A 113 -8.80 7.20 -1.97
N GLY A 114 -7.80 8.07 -2.12
CA GLY A 114 -8.02 9.44 -2.59
C GLY A 114 -7.92 9.53 -4.10
N TRP A 115 -8.89 8.92 -4.79
CA TRP A 115 -8.95 8.90 -6.25
C TRP A 115 -9.32 10.28 -6.80
N MET A 116 -8.49 10.82 -7.69
CA MET A 116 -8.61 12.19 -8.19
C MET A 116 -8.61 12.26 -9.72
N GLY A 117 -9.22 13.34 -10.23
CA GLY A 117 -9.20 13.68 -11.65
C GLY A 117 -9.92 12.64 -12.50
N ASP A 118 -9.30 12.24 -13.61
CA ASP A 118 -9.76 11.18 -14.51
C ASP A 118 -9.57 9.79 -13.89
N HIS A 119 -10.08 9.57 -12.68
CA HIS A 119 -9.90 8.32 -11.95
C HIS A 119 -10.49 7.11 -12.70
N GLY A 120 -11.48 7.32 -13.58
CA GLY A 120 -11.97 6.27 -14.47
C GLY A 120 -10.93 5.76 -15.49
N ASP A 121 -9.80 6.45 -15.63
CA ASP A 121 -8.69 6.05 -16.48
C ASP A 121 -7.60 5.27 -15.73
N ILE A 122 -7.74 5.09 -14.40
CA ILE A 122 -6.77 4.41 -13.56
C ILE A 122 -7.16 2.94 -13.40
N ALA A 123 -6.21 2.03 -13.64
CA ALA A 123 -6.25 0.66 -13.11
C ALA A 123 -5.10 0.49 -12.12
N TYR A 124 -5.44 0.10 -10.89
CA TYR A 124 -4.51 -0.04 -9.78
C TYR A 124 -4.40 -1.52 -9.38
N GLU A 125 -3.19 -2.04 -9.34
CA GLU A 125 -2.87 -3.39 -8.90
C GLU A 125 -1.87 -3.30 -7.74
N PRO A 126 -2.29 -3.51 -6.47
CA PRO A 126 -1.40 -3.39 -5.32
C PRO A 126 -0.32 -4.48 -5.26
N VAL A 127 -0.54 -5.63 -5.92
CA VAL A 127 0.39 -6.77 -5.91
C VAL A 127 0.63 -7.24 -7.34
N SER A 128 1.58 -6.60 -8.02
CA SER A 128 1.99 -6.93 -9.38
C SER A 128 3.32 -7.68 -9.42
N ASN A 129 3.33 -8.75 -10.21
CA ASN A 129 4.52 -9.51 -10.59
C ASN A 129 4.92 -9.25 -12.05
N ALA A 130 4.38 -8.20 -12.69
CA ALA A 130 4.69 -7.87 -14.08
C ALA A 130 6.15 -7.44 -14.27
N VAL A 131 6.81 -7.00 -13.20
CA VAL A 131 8.25 -6.73 -13.12
C VAL A 131 8.80 -7.31 -11.82
N PRO A 132 10.10 -7.67 -11.77
CA PRO A 132 10.76 -7.93 -10.49
C PRO A 132 10.64 -6.68 -9.60
N PRO A 133 10.20 -6.83 -8.35
CA PRO A 133 10.15 -5.72 -7.40
C PRO A 133 11.57 -5.19 -7.11
N HIS A 134 11.64 -3.99 -6.56
CA HIS A 134 12.90 -3.46 -6.05
C HIS A 134 13.23 -4.12 -4.69
N GLY A 135 14.52 -4.26 -4.39
CA GLY A 135 14.98 -4.72 -3.07
C GLY A 135 14.54 -6.14 -2.70
N GLU A 136 14.09 -6.30 -1.46
CA GLU A 136 13.62 -7.57 -0.88
C GLU A 136 12.09 -7.73 -0.95
N GLU A 137 11.40 -6.76 -1.57
CA GLU A 137 9.95 -6.79 -1.70
C GLU A 137 9.46 -8.01 -2.48
N LYS A 138 8.25 -8.49 -2.16
CA LYS A 138 7.66 -9.65 -2.83
C LYS A 138 6.88 -9.27 -4.09
N SER A 139 6.49 -8.01 -4.23
CA SER A 139 5.71 -7.50 -5.36
C SER A 139 5.85 -5.99 -5.49
N ALA A 140 5.58 -5.46 -6.69
CA ALA A 140 5.45 -4.01 -6.91
C ALA A 140 3.98 -3.58 -6.96
N ILE A 141 3.72 -2.32 -6.70
CA ILE A 141 2.44 -1.68 -7.04
C ILE A 141 2.49 -1.31 -8.52
N GLU A 142 1.43 -1.62 -9.27
CA GLU A 142 1.31 -1.23 -10.67
C GLU A 142 0.12 -0.30 -10.88
N ILE A 143 0.39 0.84 -11.52
CA ILE A 143 -0.61 1.85 -11.87
C ILE A 143 -0.63 2.02 -13.38
N ARG A 144 -1.77 1.73 -13.99
CA ARG A 144 -2.02 1.98 -15.42
C ARG A 144 -2.92 3.20 -15.56
N TYR A 145 -2.51 4.14 -16.39
CA TYR A 145 -3.31 5.32 -16.76
C TYR A 145 -3.60 5.29 -18.25
N SER A 146 -4.86 5.38 -18.65
CA SER A 146 -5.26 5.26 -20.07
C SER A 146 -5.34 6.59 -20.84
N ALA A 147 -5.28 7.73 -20.15
CA ALA A 147 -5.31 9.07 -20.75
C ALA A 147 -6.50 9.38 -21.68
N LYS A 148 -7.64 8.71 -21.45
CA LYS A 148 -8.88 8.89 -22.23
C LYS A 148 -9.64 10.14 -21.83
N LYS A 149 -9.30 10.72 -20.68
CA LYS A 149 -9.97 11.89 -20.09
C LYS A 149 -11.41 11.56 -19.67
N SER A 150 -11.62 10.37 -19.09
CA SER A 150 -12.97 9.85 -18.79
C SER A 150 -13.79 10.72 -17.83
N ASN A 151 -13.14 11.57 -17.01
CA ASN A 151 -13.81 12.51 -16.11
C ASN A 151 -13.58 14.00 -16.49
N GLY A 152 -12.95 14.27 -17.64
CA GLY A 152 -12.77 15.63 -18.14
C GLY A 152 -11.60 16.45 -17.58
N ALA A 153 -10.78 15.91 -16.67
CA ALA A 153 -9.73 16.67 -15.96
C ALA A 153 -8.43 16.82 -16.78
N GLY A 154 -8.06 15.81 -17.57
CA GLY A 154 -6.78 15.73 -18.28
C GLY A 154 -5.62 15.24 -17.41
N TRP A 155 -5.89 14.87 -16.16
CA TRP A 155 -4.94 14.32 -15.20
C TRP A 155 -5.66 13.37 -14.25
N ALA A 156 -4.94 12.45 -13.63
CA ALA A 156 -5.47 11.55 -12.64
C ALA A 156 -4.43 11.31 -11.54
N GLY A 157 -4.89 10.96 -10.34
CA GLY A 157 -4.00 10.65 -9.23
C GLY A 157 -4.67 9.81 -8.15
N ILE A 158 -3.84 9.28 -7.26
CA ILE A 158 -4.27 8.53 -6.08
C ILE A 158 -3.53 9.10 -4.88
N TYR A 159 -4.28 9.53 -3.88
CA TYR A 159 -3.77 9.77 -2.53
C TYR A 159 -3.84 8.48 -1.71
N TRP A 160 -2.77 8.22 -0.97
CA TRP A 160 -2.75 7.31 0.15
C TRP A 160 -3.17 8.08 1.40
N GLN A 161 -4.38 7.82 1.90
CA GLN A 161 -5.02 8.59 2.96
C GLN A 161 -5.18 7.76 4.24
N PHE A 162 -5.15 8.46 5.37
CA PHE A 162 -5.59 7.93 6.64
C PHE A 162 -6.51 8.93 7.37
N PRO A 163 -7.64 8.47 7.91
CA PRO A 163 -8.32 7.22 7.56
C PRO A 163 -8.65 7.14 6.06
N ASP A 164 -9.13 5.98 5.62
CA ASP A 164 -9.63 5.80 4.26
C ASP A 164 -10.62 6.92 3.88
N SER A 165 -10.42 7.48 2.70
CA SER A 165 -11.25 8.53 2.11
C SER A 165 -11.33 9.83 2.93
N ASN A 166 -10.37 10.10 3.82
CA ASN A 166 -10.34 11.34 4.60
C ASN A 166 -9.80 12.52 3.78
N TRP A 167 -10.67 13.47 3.42
CA TRP A 167 -10.30 14.71 2.73
C TRP A 167 -10.15 15.92 3.70
N GLY A 168 -9.92 15.63 4.98
CA GLY A 168 -9.89 16.61 6.06
C GLY A 168 -11.27 16.86 6.67
N ASP A 169 -12.25 16.00 6.40
CA ASP A 169 -13.58 16.05 7.02
C ASP A 169 -13.58 15.39 8.42
N TYR A 170 -12.52 14.64 8.74
CA TYR A 170 -12.37 13.93 10.01
C TYR A 170 -11.09 14.37 10.74
N PRO A 171 -11.12 14.51 12.07
CA PRO A 171 -9.99 15.00 12.86
C PRO A 171 -8.82 14.01 12.95
N LEU A 172 -8.99 12.78 12.49
CA LEU A 172 -7.95 11.76 12.56
C LEU A 172 -6.86 11.99 11.51
N GLY A 173 -5.60 11.84 11.95
CA GLY A 173 -4.39 11.91 11.14
C GLY A 173 -3.23 11.38 11.98
N TYR A 174 -2.14 10.94 11.34
CA TYR A 174 -0.97 10.47 12.07
C TYR A 174 -0.06 11.63 12.49
N ASP A 175 0.48 11.56 13.70
CA ASP A 175 1.62 12.38 14.09
C ASP A 175 2.90 11.68 13.63
N LEU A 176 3.53 12.24 12.60
CA LEU A 176 4.75 11.74 11.99
C LEU A 176 5.94 12.65 12.30
N THR A 177 5.88 13.37 13.42
CA THR A 177 6.96 14.25 13.88
C THR A 177 8.29 13.48 13.97
N GLY A 178 9.32 14.09 13.39
CA GLY A 178 10.69 13.55 13.39
C GLY A 178 11.07 12.75 12.14
N PHE A 179 10.13 12.37 11.28
CA PHE A 179 10.46 11.94 9.92
C PHE A 179 10.93 13.14 9.09
N THR A 180 11.98 12.94 8.30
CA THR A 180 12.69 14.01 7.59
C THR A 180 12.67 13.86 6.08
N ARG A 181 12.16 12.74 5.56
CA ARG A 181 12.16 12.46 4.12
C ARG A 181 11.13 11.40 3.76
N LEU A 182 10.45 11.60 2.64
CA LEU A 182 9.66 10.57 1.96
C LEU A 182 10.45 10.05 0.78
N THR A 183 10.53 8.74 0.61
CA THR A 183 11.17 8.08 -0.54
C THR A 183 10.21 7.14 -1.23
N VAL A 184 10.34 7.01 -2.55
CA VAL A 184 9.66 5.98 -3.33
C VAL A 184 10.59 5.47 -4.41
N TRP A 185 10.66 4.15 -4.60
CA TRP A 185 11.25 3.58 -5.80
C TRP A 185 10.20 3.51 -6.89
N ALA A 186 10.53 4.05 -8.07
CA ALA A 186 9.63 4.03 -9.21
C ALA A 186 10.36 3.72 -10.51
N ARG A 187 9.64 3.05 -11.42
CA ARG A 187 10.06 2.83 -12.82
C ARG A 187 8.88 2.88 -13.77
N GLY A 188 9.16 3.20 -15.02
CA GLY A 188 8.24 3.04 -16.13
C GLY A 188 8.29 1.63 -16.72
N GLN A 189 7.26 1.27 -17.48
CA GLN A 189 7.26 0.03 -18.26
C GLN A 189 8.18 0.15 -19.47
N LYS A 190 8.14 1.28 -20.18
CA LYS A 190 8.85 1.53 -21.44
C LYS A 190 9.99 2.54 -21.29
N GLY A 191 10.00 3.30 -20.20
CA GLY A 191 10.86 4.46 -20.04
C GLY A 191 10.25 5.68 -20.73
N GLY A 192 10.42 6.85 -20.11
CA GLY A 192 9.85 8.11 -20.57
C GLY A 192 8.46 8.40 -20.00
N GLU A 193 7.81 7.47 -19.30
CA GLU A 193 6.58 7.74 -18.55
C GLU A 193 6.81 8.87 -17.55
N ARG A 194 5.79 9.72 -17.39
CA ARG A 194 5.85 10.91 -16.53
C ARG A 194 4.97 10.73 -15.31
N ALA A 195 5.51 10.97 -14.12
CA ALA A 195 4.74 10.96 -12.88
C ALA A 195 5.28 11.96 -11.86
N GLU A 196 4.40 12.45 -11.01
CA GLU A 196 4.72 13.33 -9.90
C GLU A 196 4.35 12.64 -8.58
N PHE A 197 5.24 12.72 -7.59
CA PHE A 197 5.04 12.16 -6.27
C PHE A 197 4.88 13.28 -5.24
N LYS A 198 4.00 13.08 -4.25
CA LYS A 198 3.68 14.11 -3.24
C LYS A 198 3.40 13.53 -1.86
N ILE A 199 3.31 14.42 -0.86
CA ILE A 199 2.86 14.15 0.51
C ILE A 199 2.24 15.40 1.14
N GLY A 200 1.22 15.21 1.98
CA GLY A 200 0.50 16.26 2.71
C GLY A 200 -0.38 17.14 1.81
N GLY A 201 -0.85 18.27 2.34
CA GLY A 201 -1.59 19.28 1.59
C GLY A 201 -3.10 19.07 1.45
N ILE A 202 -3.71 18.15 2.20
CA ILE A 202 -5.17 18.09 2.35
C ILE A 202 -5.65 19.29 3.19
N THR A 203 -6.70 19.99 2.75
CA THR A 203 -7.09 21.34 3.25
C THR A 203 -8.52 21.42 3.81
N GLY A 204 -9.13 20.30 4.20
CA GLY A 204 -10.48 20.25 4.81
C GLY A 204 -10.59 20.94 6.17
N GLU A 205 -11.69 20.69 6.90
CA GLU A 205 -11.92 21.22 8.25
C GLU A 205 -10.78 20.88 9.23
N PHE A 206 -10.24 19.67 9.10
CA PHE A 206 -9.09 19.14 9.82
C PHE A 206 -7.97 18.90 8.80
N PRO A 207 -7.21 19.93 8.42
CA PRO A 207 -6.23 19.83 7.33
C PRO A 207 -4.98 19.09 7.77
N ASP A 208 -4.20 18.62 6.80
CA ASP A 208 -2.79 18.25 7.05
C ASP A 208 -2.05 19.45 7.67
N SER A 209 -1.24 19.18 8.69
CA SER A 209 -0.24 20.11 9.22
C SER A 209 0.81 20.49 8.18
N LEU A 210 1.19 19.54 7.32
CA LEU A 210 2.12 19.77 6.22
C LEU A 210 1.45 20.58 5.11
N GLN A 211 1.66 21.90 5.14
CA GLN A 211 1.18 22.85 4.13
C GLN A 211 2.32 23.74 3.59
N PRO A 212 2.33 24.04 2.28
CA PRO A 212 1.56 23.37 1.24
C PRO A 212 2.05 21.92 1.02
N VAL A 213 1.36 21.17 0.16
CA VAL A 213 1.83 19.86 -0.35
C VAL A 213 3.30 19.93 -0.77
N GLN A 214 4.10 18.94 -0.36
CA GLN A 214 5.48 18.78 -0.82
C GLN A 214 5.53 17.81 -1.98
N SER A 215 6.41 18.05 -2.97
CA SER A 215 6.43 17.25 -4.19
C SER A 215 7.82 17.14 -4.82
N THR A 216 8.04 16.05 -5.54
CA THR A 216 9.16 15.89 -6.47
C THR A 216 9.05 16.78 -7.71
N GLY A 217 7.87 17.36 -7.99
CA GLY A 217 7.53 17.83 -9.33
C GLY A 217 7.42 16.67 -10.32
N MET A 218 7.11 16.98 -11.59
CA MET A 218 6.92 15.96 -12.62
C MET A 218 8.26 15.32 -13.04
N GLN A 219 8.42 14.04 -12.72
CA GLN A 219 9.59 13.23 -13.01
C GLN A 219 9.42 12.47 -14.34
N THR A 220 10.55 12.13 -14.96
CA THR A 220 10.60 11.24 -16.13
C THR A 220 11.20 9.92 -15.69
N LEU A 221 10.42 8.85 -15.73
CA LEU A 221 10.80 7.55 -15.22
C LEU A 221 11.63 6.77 -16.24
N SER A 222 12.65 6.06 -15.76
CA SER A 222 13.43 5.11 -16.57
C SER A 222 12.81 3.71 -16.53
N THR A 223 13.34 2.78 -17.32
CA THR A 223 13.00 1.35 -17.18
C THR A 223 13.69 0.71 -15.98
N GLU A 224 14.68 1.34 -15.39
CA GLU A 224 15.32 0.87 -14.16
C GLU A 224 14.66 1.50 -12.94
N TRP A 225 14.65 0.75 -11.84
CA TRP A 225 14.23 1.27 -10.55
C TRP A 225 15.11 2.44 -10.14
N GLN A 226 14.49 3.58 -9.85
CA GLN A 226 15.15 4.77 -9.35
C GLN A 226 14.41 5.28 -8.13
N GLN A 227 15.16 5.73 -7.13
CA GLN A 227 14.59 6.32 -5.92
C GLN A 227 14.34 7.80 -6.15
N TYR A 228 13.15 8.24 -5.75
CA TYR A 228 12.75 9.65 -5.72
C TYR A 228 12.52 10.05 -4.27
N THR A 229 12.98 11.24 -3.90
CA THR A 229 12.95 11.72 -2.51
C THR A 229 12.32 13.10 -2.41
N ILE A 230 11.50 13.29 -1.40
CA ILE A 230 10.97 14.58 -0.97
C ILE A 230 11.59 14.89 0.40
N ASP A 231 12.30 16.02 0.49
CA ASP A 231 12.87 16.51 1.75
C ASP A 231 11.77 17.11 2.64
N LEU A 232 11.67 16.60 3.86
CA LEU A 232 10.72 17.00 4.89
C LEU A 232 11.43 17.53 6.15
N ALA A 233 12.75 17.76 6.10
CA ALA A 233 13.50 18.22 7.25
C ALA A 233 12.93 19.55 7.81
N GLY A 234 12.57 19.54 9.09
CA GLY A 234 11.99 20.70 9.78
C GLY A 234 10.58 21.07 9.32
N ARG A 235 9.90 20.22 8.53
CA ARG A 235 8.50 20.39 8.21
C ARG A 235 7.61 19.94 9.36
N ASP A 236 6.42 20.52 9.42
CA ASP A 236 5.39 20.12 10.37
C ASP A 236 4.64 18.90 9.84
N LEU A 237 4.71 17.81 10.60
CA LEU A 237 4.09 16.51 10.32
C LEU A 237 3.21 16.05 11.50
N SER A 238 2.85 16.96 12.41
CA SER A 238 2.11 16.63 13.64
C SER A 238 0.70 16.09 13.40
N HIS A 239 0.19 16.27 12.18
CA HIS A 239 -1.08 15.74 11.70
C HIS A 239 -0.99 15.48 10.20
N THR A 240 -1.00 14.20 9.82
CA THR A 240 -0.82 13.76 8.44
C THR A 240 -1.91 12.76 8.04
N ILE A 241 -2.84 13.23 7.24
CA ILE A 241 -3.88 12.50 6.52
C ILE A 241 -3.33 11.95 5.20
N GLY A 242 -2.63 12.76 4.41
CA GLY A 242 -2.14 12.37 3.08
C GLY A 242 -0.68 11.90 3.13
N GLY A 243 -0.46 10.58 3.26
CA GLY A 243 0.89 10.01 3.42
C GLY A 243 1.71 9.91 2.14
N PHE A 244 1.07 9.73 0.99
CA PHE A 244 1.72 9.68 -0.33
C PHE A 244 0.73 10.00 -1.44
N VAL A 245 1.22 10.50 -2.57
CA VAL A 245 0.42 10.77 -3.76
C VAL A 245 1.18 10.36 -4.99
N TRP A 246 0.50 9.70 -5.92
CA TRP A 246 0.92 9.58 -7.31
C TRP A 246 0.00 10.42 -8.20
N VAL A 247 0.58 11.15 -9.16
CA VAL A 247 -0.14 11.91 -10.18
C VAL A 247 0.46 11.68 -11.56
N SER A 248 -0.40 11.55 -12.57
CA SER A 248 -0.04 11.54 -13.98
C SER A 248 -1.03 12.37 -14.80
N SER A 249 -0.63 12.82 -15.98
CA SER A 249 -1.50 13.60 -16.87
C SER A 249 -1.43 13.17 -18.31
N ARG A 250 -2.51 13.43 -19.05
CA ARG A 250 -2.61 13.15 -20.49
C ARG A 250 -1.62 13.99 -21.30
N ASN A 251 -1.34 15.22 -20.90
CA ASN A 251 -0.40 16.07 -21.61
C ASN A 251 1.02 15.48 -21.57
N GLU A 252 1.35 14.84 -20.45
CA GLU A 252 2.68 14.26 -20.21
C GLU A 252 2.75 12.80 -20.69
N ASN A 253 1.63 12.07 -20.65
CA ASN A 253 1.48 10.69 -21.12
C ASN A 253 0.30 10.57 -22.10
N PRO A 254 0.42 11.09 -23.35
CA PRO A 254 -0.72 11.18 -24.28
C PRO A 254 -1.27 9.84 -24.75
N ASN A 255 -0.49 8.77 -24.62
CA ASN A 255 -0.87 7.40 -24.97
C ASN A 255 -1.16 6.54 -23.72
N GLY A 256 -1.27 7.17 -22.55
CA GLY A 256 -1.30 6.49 -21.27
C GLY A 256 0.09 6.10 -20.76
N SER A 257 0.14 5.48 -19.58
CA SER A 257 1.37 5.04 -18.92
C SER A 257 1.12 3.78 -18.10
N VAL A 258 2.17 2.99 -17.91
CA VAL A 258 2.21 1.91 -16.92
C VAL A 258 3.43 2.18 -16.04
N ILE A 259 3.20 2.36 -14.74
CA ILE A 259 4.19 2.79 -13.77
C ILE A 259 4.17 1.80 -12.61
N TYR A 260 5.37 1.45 -12.13
CA TYR A 260 5.56 0.58 -11.00
C TYR A 260 6.16 1.35 -9.83
N LEU A 261 5.63 1.11 -8.63
CA LEU A 261 6.11 1.68 -7.37
C LEU A 261 6.52 0.56 -6.41
N SER A 262 7.50 0.83 -5.56
CA SER A 262 7.98 -0.07 -4.51
C SER A 262 8.58 0.76 -3.37
N GLU A 263 8.56 0.23 -2.14
CA GLU A 263 9.22 0.82 -0.97
C GLU A 263 8.86 2.32 -0.79
N ILE A 264 7.57 2.60 -0.57
CA ILE A 264 7.09 3.97 -0.33
C ILE A 264 7.27 4.26 1.16
N HIS A 265 8.36 4.92 1.52
CA HIS A 265 8.80 5.03 2.91
C HIS A 265 8.90 6.47 3.41
N LEU A 266 8.57 6.69 4.67
CA LEU A 266 9.04 7.82 5.45
C LEU A 266 10.25 7.40 6.28
N GLU A 267 11.29 8.23 6.32
CA GLU A 267 12.55 7.95 7.03
C GLU A 267 13.01 9.13 7.89
N LYS A 268 13.72 8.84 8.98
CA LYS A 268 14.29 9.84 9.92
C LYS A 268 15.73 10.20 9.61
#